data_AF-A0A9W9ZFS9-F1
#
_entry.id   AF-A0A9W9ZFS9-F1
#
_cell.length_a   1.000
_cell.length_b   1.000
_cell.length_c   1.000
_cell.angle_alpha   90.00
_cell.angle_beta   90.00
_cell.angle_gamma   90.00
#
_symmetry.space_group_name_H-M   'P 1'
#
loop_
_entity.id
_entity.type
_entity.pdbx_description
1 polymer ?
#
loop_
_entity_poly.entity_id
_entity_poly.type
_entity_poly.pdbx_seq_one_letter_code
_entity_poly.pdbx_strand_id
1 'polypeptide(L)'
;MTSLITTGTSVKKINEILREDPSSCEVTCPLNLDKDTAIVQTGEEWAELAVLTFFNMCTDKELDKDETIRLCNTIMFGMGPTDDPRDSISLDEVVSNEKTLAMANSTEDETCFPRFDLSKLSSCHMTLGERLKEPSGGLRRMFVKRYRAVFDKFQYWKGVPTSMS
;
A
#
# COMPACT_ATOMS: atom_id res chain seq x y z
N MET A 1 14.08 -37.69 -3.74
CA MET A 1 12.60 -37.76 -3.77
C MET A 1 12.06 -36.37 -3.49
N THR A 2 11.52 -35.76 -4.52
CA THR A 2 10.90 -34.43 -4.50
C THR A 2 9.52 -34.57 -3.87
N SER A 3 9.29 -33.98 -2.69
CA SER A 3 7.95 -33.91 -2.09
C SER A 3 7.32 -32.57 -2.45
N LEU A 4 6.52 -32.60 -3.52
CA LEU A 4 5.48 -31.62 -3.80
C LEU A 4 4.33 -31.80 -2.80
N ILE A 5 3.59 -30.72 -2.58
CA ILE A 5 2.27 -30.60 -1.91
C ILE A 5 2.31 -30.26 -0.40
N THR A 6 2.46 -28.96 -0.09
CA THR A 6 1.96 -28.37 1.17
C THR A 6 1.33 -26.99 0.99
N THR A 7 0.82 -26.68 -0.21
CA THR A 7 0.25 -25.35 -0.51
C THR A 7 -1.26 -25.26 -0.34
N GLY A 8 -1.99 -26.39 -0.35
CA GLY A 8 -3.46 -26.40 -0.32
C GLY A 8 -4.11 -26.18 1.06
N THR A 9 -3.48 -26.66 2.14
CA THR A 9 -4.06 -26.65 3.50
C THR A 9 -3.88 -25.30 4.20
N SER A 10 -2.77 -24.61 3.91
CA SER A 10 -2.44 -23.30 4.50
C SER A 10 -3.33 -22.18 3.94
N VAL A 11 -3.60 -22.21 2.63
CA VAL A 11 -4.43 -21.18 1.96
C VAL A 11 -5.89 -21.28 2.40
N LYS A 12 -6.41 -22.48 2.65
CA LYS A 12 -7.77 -22.65 3.22
C LYS A 12 -7.88 -22.06 4.62
N LYS A 13 -6.90 -22.34 5.50
CA LYS A 13 -6.86 -21.75 6.85
C LYS A 13 -6.75 -20.23 6.85
N ILE A 14 -5.93 -19.65 5.98
CA ILE A 14 -5.83 -18.18 5.87
C ILE A 14 -7.17 -17.58 5.45
N ASN A 15 -7.84 -18.17 4.45
CA ASN A 15 -9.16 -17.70 4.01
C ASN A 15 -10.25 -17.83 5.08
N GLU A 16 -10.17 -18.85 5.93
CA GLU A 16 -11.06 -19.03 7.09
C GLU A 16 -10.76 -17.95 8.15
N ILE A 17 -9.50 -17.71 8.49
CA ILE A 17 -9.11 -16.69 9.48
C ILE A 17 -9.54 -15.28 9.03
N LEU A 18 -9.27 -14.91 7.77
CA LEU A 18 -9.67 -13.62 7.21
C LEU A 18 -11.20 -13.41 7.18
N ARG A 19 -11.97 -14.50 7.25
CA ARG A 19 -13.44 -14.48 7.26
C ARG A 19 -14.05 -14.47 8.65
N GLU A 20 -13.37 -14.96 9.67
CA GLU A 20 -13.99 -15.23 10.97
C GLU A 20 -13.58 -14.22 12.05
N ASP A 21 -12.48 -13.49 11.86
CA ASP A 21 -11.96 -12.55 12.87
C ASP A 21 -11.87 -11.11 12.35
N PRO A 22 -12.67 -10.16 12.88
CA PRO A 22 -12.57 -8.73 12.57
C PRO A 22 -11.20 -8.10 12.89
N SER A 23 -10.42 -8.71 13.81
CA SER A 23 -9.05 -8.29 14.08
C SER A 23 -8.06 -8.67 12.97
N SER A 24 -8.48 -9.52 12.02
CA SER A 24 -7.69 -9.95 10.84
C SER A 24 -7.11 -8.80 10.03
N CYS A 25 -7.80 -7.66 9.97
CA CYS A 25 -7.31 -6.47 9.30
C CYS A 25 -6.03 -5.92 9.96
N GLU A 26 -5.99 -5.89 11.29
CA GLU A 26 -4.85 -5.33 12.03
C GLU A 26 -3.64 -6.24 11.84
N VAL A 27 -3.84 -7.54 11.94
CA VAL A 27 -2.79 -8.57 11.82
C VAL A 27 -2.33 -8.85 10.38
N THR A 28 -2.88 -8.17 9.37
CA THR A 28 -2.44 -8.26 7.96
C THR A 28 -2.01 -6.94 7.35
N CYS A 29 -2.30 -5.81 8.01
CA CYS A 29 -1.86 -4.50 7.55
C CYS A 29 -0.32 -4.40 7.66
N PRO A 30 0.40 -4.04 6.58
CA PRO A 30 1.86 -3.89 6.62
C PRO A 30 2.36 -2.84 7.63
N LEU A 31 1.50 -1.92 8.03
CA LEU A 31 1.79 -0.85 8.98
C LEU A 31 1.15 -1.11 10.35
N ASN A 32 0.86 -2.37 10.71
CA ASN A 32 0.42 -2.70 12.06
C ASN A 32 1.51 -2.35 13.08
N LEU A 33 1.12 -1.76 14.20
CA LEU A 33 2.03 -1.39 15.28
C LEU A 33 2.40 -2.59 16.14
N ASP A 34 1.47 -3.54 16.30
CA ASP A 34 1.70 -4.77 17.05
C ASP A 34 2.13 -5.91 16.12
N LYS A 35 3.43 -6.08 15.96
CA LYS A 35 4.01 -7.07 15.03
C LYS A 35 3.94 -8.50 15.57
N ASP A 36 3.74 -8.68 16.88
CA ASP A 36 3.72 -9.99 17.53
C ASP A 36 2.38 -10.71 17.31
N THR A 37 1.32 -9.96 16.99
CA THR A 37 0.00 -10.49 16.66
C THR A 37 -0.24 -10.65 15.17
N ALA A 38 0.70 -10.23 14.31
CA ALA A 38 0.53 -10.27 12.86
C ALA A 38 0.47 -11.71 12.30
N ILE A 39 -0.59 -12.04 11.58
CA ILE A 39 -0.76 -13.30 10.84
C ILE A 39 0.19 -13.34 9.65
N VAL A 40 0.39 -12.19 9.02
CA VAL A 40 1.36 -12.00 7.95
C VAL A 40 2.39 -11.01 8.47
N GLN A 41 3.59 -11.48 8.80
CA GLN A 41 4.74 -10.63 9.06
C GLN A 41 5.22 -10.04 7.72
N THR A 42 4.54 -9.01 7.24
CA THR A 42 5.01 -8.16 6.15
C THR A 42 5.86 -7.03 6.72
N GLY A 43 7.00 -6.76 6.08
CA GLY A 43 7.76 -5.54 6.36
C GLY A 43 6.96 -4.29 6.01
N GLU A 44 7.23 -3.17 6.68
CA GLU A 44 6.53 -1.91 6.42
C GLU A 44 6.79 -1.39 4.98
N GLU A 45 7.84 -1.89 4.33
CA GLU A 45 8.17 -1.64 2.92
C GLU A 45 7.06 -2.09 1.96
N TRP A 46 6.21 -3.04 2.36
CA TRP A 46 5.07 -3.46 1.54
C TRP A 46 4.04 -2.34 1.32
N ALA A 47 3.90 -1.42 2.27
CA ALA A 47 3.02 -0.26 2.09
C ALA A 47 3.57 0.69 1.03
N GLU A 48 4.88 0.93 1.06
CA GLU A 48 5.59 1.75 0.08
C GLU A 48 5.57 1.09 -1.31
N LEU A 49 5.77 -0.23 -1.37
CA LEU A 49 5.64 -1.05 -2.57
C LEU A 49 4.25 -0.93 -3.20
N ALA A 50 3.19 -0.95 -2.38
CA ALA A 50 1.81 -0.81 -2.87
C ALA A 50 1.60 0.56 -3.53
N VAL A 51 2.16 1.63 -2.95
CA VAL A 51 2.08 2.98 -3.52
C VAL A 51 2.84 3.06 -4.85
N LEU A 52 4.09 2.59 -4.92
CA LEU A 52 4.86 2.61 -6.16
C LEU A 52 4.26 1.72 -7.24
N THR A 53 3.64 0.60 -6.87
CA THR A 53 2.87 -0.24 -7.79
C THR A 53 1.69 0.54 -8.37
N PHE A 54 1.00 1.34 -7.55
CA PHE A 54 -0.07 2.22 -8.02
C PHE A 54 0.45 3.28 -9.00
N PHE A 55 1.62 3.88 -8.73
CA PHE A 55 2.24 4.85 -9.64
C PHE A 55 2.58 4.20 -10.98
N ASN A 56 3.17 2.99 -10.97
CA ASN A 56 3.44 2.23 -12.19
C ASN A 56 2.16 1.95 -12.99
N MET A 57 1.03 1.66 -12.33
CA MET A 57 -0.25 1.51 -13.01
C MET A 57 -0.74 2.82 -13.63
N CYS A 58 -0.54 3.96 -12.97
CA CYS A 58 -0.86 5.29 -13.51
C CYS A 58 0.01 5.64 -14.71
N THR A 59 1.31 5.37 -14.64
CA THR A 59 2.25 5.51 -15.77
C THR A 59 1.83 4.64 -16.95
N ASP A 60 1.44 3.38 -16.72
CA ASP A 60 0.92 2.47 -17.76
C ASP A 60 -0.42 2.95 -18.37
N LYS A 61 -1.06 3.94 -17.75
CA LYS A 61 -2.28 4.62 -18.24
C LYS A 61 -2.01 6.01 -18.78
N GLU A 62 -0.74 6.42 -18.90
CA GLU A 62 -0.33 7.73 -19.42
C GLU A 62 -0.96 8.88 -18.62
N LEU A 63 -1.15 8.68 -17.31
CA LEU A 63 -1.62 9.73 -16.41
C LEU A 63 -0.44 10.63 -16.03
N ASP A 64 -0.69 11.93 -16.07
CA ASP A 64 0.34 12.89 -15.69
C ASP A 64 0.69 12.80 -14.19
N LYS A 65 1.81 13.42 -13.81
CA LYS A 65 2.33 13.39 -12.44
C LYS A 65 1.33 13.97 -11.42
N ASP A 66 0.70 15.10 -11.72
CA ASP A 66 -0.25 15.76 -10.82
C ASP A 66 -1.54 14.93 -10.65
N GLU A 67 -2.05 14.33 -11.72
CA GLU A 67 -3.17 13.41 -11.71
C GLU A 67 -2.86 12.16 -10.91
N THR A 68 -1.66 11.60 -11.08
CA THR A 68 -1.19 10.44 -10.33
C THR A 68 -1.13 10.72 -8.83
N ILE A 69 -0.59 11.88 -8.42
CA ILE A 69 -0.55 12.30 -7.01
C ILE A 69 -1.95 12.46 -6.45
N ARG A 70 -2.84 13.16 -7.18
CA ARG A 70 -4.24 13.36 -6.78
C ARG A 70 -4.96 12.02 -6.59
N LEU A 71 -4.86 11.12 -7.57
CA LEU A 71 -5.49 9.81 -7.51
C LEU A 71 -4.90 8.92 -6.41
N CYS A 72 -3.59 8.96 -6.19
CA CYS A 72 -2.98 8.21 -5.10
C CYS A 72 -3.50 8.69 -3.74
N ASN A 73 -3.52 10.00 -3.52
CA ASN A 73 -4.10 10.61 -2.34
C ASN A 73 -5.55 10.16 -2.09
N THR A 74 -6.39 10.13 -3.13
CA THR A 74 -7.79 9.69 -3.00
C THR A 74 -7.93 8.17 -2.84
N ILE A 75 -7.23 7.37 -3.64
CA ILE A 75 -7.46 5.93 -3.76
C ILE A 75 -6.70 5.14 -2.69
N MET A 76 -5.41 5.43 -2.53
CA MET A 76 -4.50 4.71 -1.64
C MET A 76 -4.54 5.24 -0.21
N PHE A 77 -4.72 6.56 -0.05
CA PHE A 77 -4.77 7.19 1.27
C PHE A 77 -6.19 7.58 1.70
N GLY A 78 -7.18 7.53 0.80
CA GLY A 78 -8.56 7.81 1.17
C GLY A 78 -8.84 9.28 1.49
N MET A 79 -7.99 10.21 1.03
CA MET A 79 -8.20 11.64 1.24
C MET A 79 -9.52 12.09 0.61
N GLY A 80 -10.35 12.70 1.44
CA GLY A 80 -11.57 13.41 1.08
C GLY A 80 -11.42 14.93 1.22
N PRO A 81 -12.49 15.68 0.91
CA PRO A 81 -12.48 17.14 0.89
C PRO A 81 -12.32 17.80 2.27
N THR A 82 -12.49 17.05 3.35
CA THR A 82 -12.41 17.55 4.74
C THR A 82 -11.13 17.15 5.46
N ASP A 83 -10.29 16.31 4.84
CA ASP A 83 -9.04 15.86 5.46
C ASP A 83 -7.97 16.97 5.40
N ASP A 84 -7.01 16.93 6.32
CA ASP A 84 -5.91 17.90 6.36
C ASP A 84 -4.97 17.70 5.16
N PRO A 85 -4.78 18.70 4.28
CA PRO A 85 -3.88 18.59 3.14
C PRO A 85 -2.42 18.27 3.54
N ARG A 86 -2.01 18.54 4.78
CA ARG A 86 -0.67 18.20 5.28
C ARG A 86 -0.47 16.71 5.47
N ASP A 87 -1.55 15.93 5.55
CA ASP A 87 -1.48 14.47 5.63
C ASP A 87 -1.39 13.81 4.25
N SER A 88 -1.47 14.61 3.18
CA SER A 88 -1.30 14.17 1.78
C SER A 88 0.17 13.97 1.40
N ILE A 89 0.38 13.25 0.30
CA ILE A 89 1.66 13.24 -0.42
C ILE A 89 1.69 14.36 -1.46
N SER A 90 2.85 14.98 -1.64
CA SER A 90 3.09 15.98 -2.68
C SER A 90 3.95 15.44 -3.82
N LEU A 91 3.93 16.14 -4.95
CA LEU A 91 4.76 15.80 -6.11
C LEU A 91 6.25 15.86 -5.76
N ASP A 92 6.68 16.92 -5.07
CA ASP A 92 8.08 17.14 -4.69
C ASP A 92 8.67 16.00 -3.86
N GLU A 93 7.85 15.40 -2.98
CA GLU A 93 8.26 14.28 -2.15
C GLU A 93 8.63 13.04 -2.98
N VAL A 94 7.92 12.81 -4.09
CA VAL A 94 8.15 11.64 -4.95
C VAL A 94 9.27 11.90 -5.96
N VAL A 95 9.29 13.10 -6.57
CA VAL A 95 10.26 13.46 -7.62
C VAL A 95 11.70 13.40 -7.10
N SER A 96 11.91 13.68 -5.81
CA SER A 96 13.24 13.64 -5.18
C SER A 96 13.95 12.28 -5.31
N ASN A 97 13.20 11.17 -5.36
CA ASN A 97 13.73 9.81 -5.47
C ASN A 97 13.53 9.19 -6.87
N GLU A 98 12.93 9.94 -7.80
CA GLU A 98 12.43 9.44 -9.08
C GLU A 98 13.52 8.76 -9.91
N LYS A 99 14.65 9.43 -10.11
CA LYS A 99 15.76 8.94 -10.95
C LYS A 99 16.43 7.69 -10.38
N THR A 100 16.52 7.58 -9.06
CA THR A 100 17.18 6.45 -8.39
C THR A 100 16.37 5.16 -8.57
N LEU A 101 15.04 5.30 -8.52
CA LEU A 101 14.10 4.19 -8.62
C LEU A 101 13.65 3.90 -10.04
N ALA A 102 13.85 4.79 -11.01
CA ALA A 102 13.48 4.55 -12.39
C ALA A 102 14.14 3.28 -12.97
N MET A 103 13.38 2.56 -13.79
CA MET A 103 13.92 1.53 -14.67
C MET A 103 14.80 2.17 -15.74
N ALA A 104 15.92 1.53 -16.09
CA ALA A 104 16.91 2.11 -17.00
C ALA A 104 16.37 2.48 -18.40
N ASN A 105 15.24 1.89 -18.81
CA ASN A 105 14.59 2.13 -20.11
C ASN A 105 13.21 2.78 -19.97
N SER A 106 12.88 3.41 -18.84
CA SER A 106 11.63 4.16 -18.74
C SER A 106 11.66 5.32 -19.74
N THR A 107 10.62 5.45 -20.55
CA THR A 107 10.45 6.55 -21.51
C THR A 107 10.63 7.90 -20.82
N GLU A 108 11.43 8.79 -21.43
CA GLU A 108 11.66 10.17 -20.98
C GLU A 108 10.45 11.06 -21.30
N ASP A 109 9.25 10.63 -20.90
CA ASP A 109 8.10 11.51 -20.89
C ASP A 109 8.11 12.30 -19.58
N GLU A 110 8.49 13.59 -19.66
CA GLU A 110 8.55 14.46 -18.49
C GLU A 110 7.18 14.70 -17.83
N THR A 111 6.08 14.40 -18.54
CA THR A 111 4.72 14.60 -18.03
C THR A 111 4.25 13.49 -17.10
N CYS A 112 4.78 12.27 -17.26
CA CYS A 112 4.41 11.09 -16.48
C CYS A 112 5.52 10.72 -15.48
N PHE A 113 5.19 10.00 -14.41
CA PHE A 113 6.24 9.34 -13.62
C PHE A 113 6.92 8.24 -14.46
N PRO A 114 8.24 8.02 -14.31
CA PRO A 114 8.88 6.87 -14.92
C PRO A 114 8.34 5.60 -14.27
N ARG A 115 8.49 4.49 -14.99
CA ARG A 115 8.25 3.19 -14.38
C ARG A 115 9.30 2.93 -13.30
N PHE A 116 8.85 2.79 -12.06
CA PHE A 116 9.68 2.49 -10.91
C PHE A 116 10.06 1.01 -10.89
N ASP A 117 11.36 0.76 -10.70
CA ASP A 117 11.92 -0.54 -10.41
C ASP A 117 11.70 -0.88 -8.93
N LEU A 118 10.66 -1.65 -8.69
CA LEU A 118 10.25 -2.06 -7.35
C LEU A 118 11.31 -2.93 -6.64
N SER A 119 12.23 -3.56 -7.38
CA SER A 119 13.30 -4.36 -6.79
C SER A 119 14.34 -3.50 -6.07
N LYS A 120 14.43 -2.21 -6.41
CA LYS A 120 15.37 -1.25 -5.80
C LYS A 120 14.86 -0.66 -4.49
N LEU A 121 13.63 -0.94 -4.08
CA LEU A 121 13.00 -0.33 -2.92
C LEU A 121 13.80 -0.56 -1.63
N SER A 122 14.35 -1.76 -1.43
CA SER A 122 15.18 -2.08 -0.27
C SER A 122 16.52 -1.34 -0.22
N SER A 123 16.92 -0.71 -1.33
CA SER A 123 18.19 0.01 -1.47
C SER A 123 18.01 1.53 -1.58
N CYS A 124 16.77 2.02 -1.57
CA CYS A 124 16.47 3.45 -1.71
C CYS A 124 15.73 3.95 -0.48
N HIS A 125 16.21 5.06 0.08
CA HIS A 125 15.51 5.75 1.15
C HIS A 125 14.58 6.81 0.54
N MET A 126 13.27 6.58 0.57
CA MET A 126 12.30 7.59 0.12
C MET A 126 11.74 8.40 1.27
N THR A 127 11.57 9.71 1.05
CA THR A 127 10.85 10.61 1.97
C THR A 127 9.41 10.15 2.18
N LEU A 128 8.77 9.65 1.11
CA LEU A 128 7.46 9.01 1.17
C LEU A 128 7.46 7.82 2.14
N GLY A 129 8.47 6.95 2.04
CA GLY A 129 8.65 5.79 2.90
C GLY A 129 8.80 6.18 4.37
N GLU A 130 9.53 7.25 4.68
CA GLU A 130 9.66 7.80 6.05
C GLU A 130 8.31 8.22 6.62
N ARG A 131 7.58 9.08 5.89
CA ARG A 131 6.28 9.59 6.34
C ARG A 131 5.25 8.48 6.50
N LEU A 132 5.31 7.46 5.66
CA LEU A 132 4.42 6.31 5.72
C LEU A 132 4.72 5.40 6.92
N LYS A 133 5.99 5.33 7.34
CA LYS A 133 6.46 4.49 8.45
C LYS A 133 6.44 5.23 9.79
N GLU A 134 6.36 6.55 9.82
CA GLU A 134 6.26 7.34 11.05
C GLU A 134 5.03 6.90 11.89
N PRO A 135 5.21 6.30 13.08
CA PRO A 135 4.13 5.71 13.87
C PRO A 135 3.01 6.70 14.21
N SER A 136 3.38 7.97 14.45
CA SER A 136 2.46 9.04 14.78
C SER A 136 2.00 9.87 13.57
N GLY A 137 2.44 9.48 12.37
CA GLY A 137 2.27 10.24 11.14
C GLY A 137 0.85 10.19 10.59
N GLY A 138 0.37 11.32 10.07
CA GLY A 138 -0.95 11.40 9.44
C GLY A 138 -1.08 10.51 8.20
N LEU A 139 -0.05 10.48 7.36
CA LEU A 139 -0.02 9.63 6.17
C LEU A 139 -0.15 8.13 6.51
N ARG A 140 0.57 7.66 7.55
CA ARG A 140 0.44 6.30 8.09
C ARG A 140 -1.00 6.01 8.51
N ARG A 141 -1.62 6.90 9.30
CA ARG A 141 -3.01 6.73 9.75
C ARG A 141 -3.98 6.65 8.58
N MET A 142 -3.80 7.49 7.56
CA MET A 142 -4.65 7.50 6.36
C MET A 142 -4.52 6.20 5.58
N PHE A 143 -3.31 5.70 5.36
CA PHE A 143 -3.09 4.40 4.73
C PHE A 143 -3.75 3.25 5.51
N VAL A 144 -3.54 3.18 6.83
CA VAL A 144 -4.13 2.13 7.68
C VAL A 144 -5.65 2.19 7.66
N LYS A 145 -6.24 3.39 7.80
CA LYS A 145 -7.69 3.62 7.71
C LYS A 145 -8.23 3.16 6.36
N ARG A 146 -7.53 3.47 5.27
CA ARG A 146 -7.93 3.07 3.92
C ARG A 146 -7.82 1.57 3.70
N TYR A 147 -6.74 0.96 4.16
CA TYR A 147 -6.55 -0.50 4.15
C TYR A 147 -7.69 -1.20 4.87
N ARG A 148 -8.05 -0.74 6.07
CA ARG A 148 -9.20 -1.24 6.83
C ARG A 148 -10.50 -1.12 6.07
N ALA A 149 -10.80 0.05 5.51
CA ALA A 149 -12.03 0.24 4.73
C ALA A 149 -12.13 -0.70 3.51
N VAL A 150 -11.01 -1.00 2.83
CA VAL A 150 -10.98 -1.98 1.73
C VAL A 150 -11.24 -3.39 2.26
N PHE A 151 -10.63 -3.74 3.39
CA PHE A 151 -10.79 -5.03 4.04
C PHE A 151 -12.23 -5.27 4.51
N ASP A 152 -12.83 -4.29 5.19
CA ASP A 152 -14.22 -4.34 5.66
C ASP A 152 -15.19 -4.50 4.48
N LYS A 153 -14.96 -3.78 3.38
CA LYS A 153 -15.77 -3.91 2.15
C LYS A 153 -15.63 -5.30 1.54
N PHE A 154 -14.43 -5.89 1.58
CA PHE A 154 -14.22 -7.26 1.13
C PHE A 154 -14.96 -8.26 2.02
N GLN A 155 -14.87 -8.14 3.34
CA GLN A 155 -15.59 -8.99 4.30
C GLN A 155 -17.11 -8.91 4.11
N TYR A 156 -17.64 -7.69 3.99
CA TYR A 156 -19.06 -7.46 3.67
C TYR A 156 -19.48 -8.19 2.38
N TRP A 157 -18.69 -8.05 1.31
CA TRP A 157 -18.99 -8.73 0.04
C TRP A 157 -18.93 -10.26 0.15
N LYS A 158 -18.13 -10.79 1.08
CA LYS A 158 -18.08 -12.23 1.37
C LYS A 158 -19.16 -12.70 2.34
N GLY A 159 -20.05 -11.84 2.82
CA GLY A 159 -21.13 -12.18 3.75
C GLY A 159 -20.63 -12.46 5.17
N VAL A 160 -19.45 -11.96 5.51
CA VAL A 160 -18.91 -12.02 6.88
C VAL A 160 -19.64 -10.96 7.72
N PRO A 161 -20.15 -11.30 8.92
CA PRO A 161 -20.70 -10.29 9.82
C PRO A 161 -19.63 -9.28 10.20
N THR A 162 -19.72 -8.06 9.68
CA THR A 162 -18.92 -6.95 10.18
C THR A 162 -19.55 -6.48 11.48
N SER A 163 -18.80 -6.48 12.58
CA SER A 163 -19.25 -5.88 13.83
C SER A 163 -19.43 -4.38 13.60
N MET A 164 -20.67 -3.95 13.35
CA MET A 164 -21.00 -2.53 13.36
C MET A 164 -20.89 -2.03 14.79
N SER A 165 -19.85 -1.23 15.06
CA SER A 165 -19.77 -0.32 16.20
C SER A 165 -20.38 1.02 15.83
#